data_AF-A0A9J6B6S8-F1
#
_entry.id   AF-A0A9J6B6S8-F1
#
_cell.length_a   1.000
_cell.length_b   1.000
_cell.length_c   1.000
_cell.angle_alpha   90.00
_cell.angle_beta   90.00
_cell.angle_gamma   90.00
#
_symmetry.space_group_name_H-M   'P 1'
#
loop_
_entity.id
_entity.type
_entity.pdbx_description
1 polymer ?
#
loop_
_entity_poly.entity_id
_entity_poly.type
_entity_poly.pdbx_seq_one_letter_code
_entity_poly.pdbx_strand_id
1 'polypeptide(L)'
;MQHDMIDYRQVNDKKDQEKALKKQLEKWSLIEESVMRQKSRVHWLNLGDANTSISVYSQEEIEKEAITFYEELLGQNAYRLPSVDKQIMKEGGKLNREQQLKLATPVTKEEVESALQGINDLKAPGKDGLNVVFFKKAWPVVGEEEIN
;
A
#
# COMPACT_ATOMS: atom_id res chain seq x y z
N MET A 1 17.84 3.17 -47.95
CA MET A 1 18.34 3.23 -46.55
C MET A 1 17.66 4.40 -45.85
N GLN A 2 16.41 4.22 -45.46
CA GLN A 2 15.72 5.12 -44.53
C GLN A 2 15.81 4.42 -43.18
N HIS A 3 16.62 4.98 -42.29
CA HIS A 3 16.73 4.52 -40.91
C HIS A 3 15.43 4.94 -40.20
N ASP A 4 14.66 3.96 -39.74
CA ASP A 4 13.50 4.16 -38.89
C ASP A 4 13.94 4.83 -37.58
N MET A 5 13.96 6.16 -37.57
CA MET A 5 13.85 6.95 -36.36
C MET A 5 12.44 6.74 -35.82
N ILE A 6 12.22 5.61 -35.15
CA ILE A 6 11.11 5.46 -34.22
C ILE A 6 11.18 6.67 -33.29
N ASP A 7 10.10 7.44 -33.25
CA ASP A 7 9.95 8.72 -32.58
C ASP A 7 10.28 8.61 -31.08
N TYR A 8 11.57 8.73 -30.75
CA TYR A 8 12.11 8.69 -29.38
C TYR A 8 11.49 9.77 -28.50
N ARG A 9 10.97 10.85 -29.08
CA ARG A 9 10.23 11.88 -28.36
C ARG A 9 8.89 11.35 -27.87
N GLN A 10 8.11 10.66 -28.70
CA GLN A 10 6.84 10.05 -28.28
C GLN A 10 7.01 8.99 -27.19
N VAL A 11 8.08 8.18 -27.26
CA VAL A 11 8.34 7.14 -26.24
C VAL A 11 8.71 7.76 -24.89
N ASN A 12 9.51 8.84 -24.89
CA ASN A 12 9.84 9.55 -23.67
C ASN A 12 8.64 10.32 -23.11
N ASP A 13 7.83 10.95 -23.97
CA ASP A 13 6.60 11.65 -23.58
C ASP A 13 5.61 10.71 -22.87
N LYS A 14 5.41 9.49 -23.40
CA LYS A 14 4.59 8.46 -22.75
C LYS A 14 5.15 8.00 -21.40
N LYS A 15 6.46 7.86 -21.26
CA LYS A 15 7.10 7.51 -19.98
C LYS A 15 6.96 8.63 -18.94
N ASP A 16 7.09 9.88 -19.38
CA ASP A 16 6.93 11.04 -18.52
C ASP A 16 5.47 11.19 -18.07
N GLN A 17 4.51 10.92 -18.96
CA GLN A 17 3.09 10.82 -18.63
C GLN A 17 2.80 9.69 -17.62
N GLU A 18 3.35 8.49 -17.81
CA GLU A 18 3.18 7.39 -16.86
C GLU A 18 3.74 7.74 -15.47
N LYS A 19 4.92 8.36 -15.43
CA LYS A 19 5.56 8.79 -14.18
C LYS A 19 4.73 9.88 -13.49
N ALA A 20 4.16 10.80 -14.25
CA ALA A 20 3.26 11.82 -13.72
C ALA A 20 1.96 11.19 -13.16
N LEU A 21 1.38 10.22 -13.87
CA LEU A 21 0.18 9.49 -13.43
C LEU A 21 0.43 8.67 -12.17
N LYS A 22 1.57 8.00 -12.04
CA LYS A 22 1.95 7.29 -10.80
C LYS A 22 2.08 8.24 -9.61
N LYS A 23 2.73 9.40 -9.81
CA LYS A 23 2.81 10.43 -8.76
C LYS A 23 1.43 10.97 -8.39
N GLN A 24 0.54 11.15 -9.37
CA GLN A 24 -0.85 11.54 -9.12
C GLN A 24 -1.56 10.46 -8.31
N LEU A 25 -1.43 9.19 -8.69
CA LEU A 25 -2.06 8.07 -8.00
C LEU A 25 -1.60 7.97 -6.54
N GLU A 26 -0.30 8.04 -6.29
CA GLU A 26 0.27 8.03 -4.94
C GLU A 26 -0.23 9.22 -4.12
N LYS A 27 -0.27 10.42 -4.72
CA LYS A 27 -0.86 11.61 -4.08
C LYS A 27 -2.34 11.39 -3.74
N TRP A 28 -3.12 10.84 -4.66
CA TRP A 28 -4.55 10.58 -4.45
C TRP A 28 -4.77 9.50 -3.38
N SER A 29 -3.93 8.48 -3.33
CA SER A 29 -3.96 7.46 -2.28
C SER A 29 -3.69 8.05 -0.89
N LEU A 30 -2.70 8.94 -0.76
CA LEU A 30 -2.42 9.65 0.51
C LEU A 30 -3.56 10.59 0.92
N ILE A 31 -4.17 11.28 -0.06
CA ILE A 31 -5.34 12.13 0.18
C ILE A 31 -6.53 11.28 0.61
N GLU A 32 -6.78 10.17 -0.07
CA GLU A 32 -7.84 9.23 0.28
C GLU A 32 -7.66 8.72 1.71
N GLU A 33 -6.47 8.24 2.09
CA GLU A 33 -6.19 7.83 3.46
C GLU A 33 -6.43 8.96 4.47
N SER A 34 -5.98 10.18 4.14
CA SER A 34 -6.19 11.36 4.99
C SER A 34 -7.67 11.70 5.14
N VAL A 35 -8.46 11.60 4.07
CA VAL A 35 -9.91 11.77 4.08
C VAL A 35 -10.56 10.68 4.91
N MET A 36 -10.11 9.42 4.81
CA MET A 36 -10.63 8.32 5.63
C MET A 36 -10.36 8.55 7.11
N ARG A 37 -9.16 9.00 7.47
CA ARG A 37 -8.83 9.38 8.86
C ARG A 37 -9.69 10.53 9.36
N GLN A 38 -9.92 11.55 8.53
CA GLN A 38 -10.78 12.68 8.89
C GLN A 38 -12.24 12.28 9.05
N LYS A 39 -12.79 11.47 8.14
CA LYS A 39 -14.16 10.94 8.24
C LYS A 39 -14.35 10.12 9.51
N SER A 40 -13.40 9.24 9.83
CA SER A 40 -13.41 8.50 11.09
C SER A 40 -13.40 9.45 12.29
N ARG A 41 -12.48 10.43 12.32
CA ARG A 41 -12.41 11.41 13.42
C ARG A 41 -13.68 12.25 13.56
N VAL A 42 -14.30 12.67 12.45
CA VAL A 42 -15.55 13.44 12.47
C VAL A 42 -16.71 12.57 12.94
N HIS A 43 -16.79 11.30 12.50
CA HIS A 43 -17.76 10.32 13.02
C HIS A 43 -17.63 10.19 14.54
N TRP A 44 -16.42 10.00 15.05
CA TRP A 44 -16.13 9.93 16.48
C TRP A 44 -16.46 11.23 17.23
N LEU A 45 -16.27 12.40 16.61
CA LEU A 45 -16.67 13.69 17.20
C LEU A 45 -18.20 13.87 17.23
N ASN A 46 -18.91 13.37 16.22
CA ASN A 46 -20.37 13.43 16.12
C ASN A 46 -21.07 12.45 17.08
N LEU A 47 -20.45 11.29 17.35
CA LEU A 47 -20.91 10.34 18.37
C LEU A 47 -20.74 10.87 19.81
N GLY A 48 -20.05 12.00 19.97
CA GLY A 48 -19.87 12.69 21.25
C GLY A 48 -18.62 12.26 22.00
N ASP A 49 -17.97 13.23 22.66
CA ASP A 49 -17.24 12.92 23.88
C ASP A 49 -18.24 12.64 25.01
N ALA A 50 -17.75 12.27 26.20
CA ALA A 50 -18.54 11.80 27.34
C ALA A 50 -19.69 12.73 27.82
N ASN A 51 -19.90 13.90 27.20
CA ASN A 51 -20.97 14.84 27.50
C ASN A 51 -22.05 15.02 26.41
N THR A 52 -21.96 14.39 25.23
CA THR A 52 -23.03 14.54 24.21
C THR A 52 -23.31 13.25 23.42
N SER A 53 -24.06 12.33 24.04
CA SER A 53 -24.94 11.31 23.42
C SER A 53 -24.41 10.62 22.13
N ILE A 54 -23.65 9.54 22.23
CA ILE A 54 -24.10 8.18 22.54
C ILE A 54 -22.90 7.46 23.17
N SER A 55 -23.03 7.12 24.45
CA SER A 55 -22.02 6.31 25.10
C SER A 55 -22.35 4.84 24.92
N VAL A 56 -21.73 4.20 23.93
CA VAL A 56 -21.74 2.74 23.79
C VAL A 56 -20.75 2.13 24.78
N TYR A 57 -21.26 1.58 25.87
CA TYR A 57 -20.43 0.99 26.94
C TYR A 57 -20.46 -0.53 26.93
N SER A 58 -21.48 -1.14 26.31
CA SER A 58 -21.57 -2.59 26.21
C SER A 58 -20.77 -3.10 25.02
N GLN A 59 -20.20 -4.30 25.16
CA GLN A 59 -19.45 -4.93 24.09
C GLN A 59 -20.29 -5.13 22.82
N GLU A 60 -21.56 -5.50 22.95
CA GLU A 60 -22.48 -5.66 21.81
C GLU A 60 -22.72 -4.35 21.06
N GLU A 61 -22.86 -3.23 21.78
CA GLU A 61 -23.05 -1.93 21.14
C GLU A 61 -21.77 -1.43 20.46
N ILE A 62 -20.60 -1.67 21.07
CA ILE A 62 -19.29 -1.35 20.47
C ILE A 62 -19.08 -2.17 19.19
N GLU A 63 -19.37 -3.47 19.24
CA GLU A 63 -19.26 -4.36 18.08
C GLU A 63 -20.21 -3.92 16.96
N LYS A 64 -21.46 -3.61 17.29
CA LYS A 64 -22.45 -3.15 16.33
C LYS A 64 -22.05 -1.83 15.68
N GLU A 65 -21.63 -0.84 16.47
CA GLU A 65 -21.19 0.46 15.95
C GLU A 65 -19.96 0.32 15.05
N ALA A 66 -18.99 -0.51 15.45
CA ALA A 66 -17.81 -0.78 14.64
C ALA A 66 -18.16 -1.41 13.29
N ILE A 67 -19.09 -2.38 13.28
CA ILE A 67 -19.56 -3.02 12.04
C ILE A 67 -20.26 -2.00 11.16
N THR A 68 -21.25 -1.26 11.69
CA THR A 68 -22.01 -0.26 10.92
C THR A 68 -21.10 0.81 10.33
N PHE A 69 -20.17 1.35 11.11
CA PHE A 69 -19.21 2.35 10.64
C PHE A 69 -18.37 1.84 9.46
N TYR A 70 -17.79 0.64 9.57
CA TYR A 70 -16.92 0.11 8.51
C TYR A 70 -17.70 -0.38 7.29
N GLU A 71 -18.93 -0.86 7.45
CA GLU A 71 -19.82 -1.16 6.32
C GLU A 71 -20.16 0.10 5.51
N GLU A 72 -20.50 1.20 6.18
CA GLU A 72 -20.77 2.49 5.52
C GLU A 72 -19.51 3.09 4.89
N LEU A 73 -18.36 2.96 5.57
CA LEU A 73 -17.09 3.53 5.12
C LEU A 73 -16.51 2.78 3.92
N LEU A 74 -16.50 1.44 3.95
CA LEU A 74 -15.93 0.58 2.91
C LEU A 74 -16.90 0.34 1.74
N GLY A 75 -18.19 0.60 1.97
CA GLY A 75 -19.24 0.41 0.98
C GLY A 75 -19.69 -1.05 0.87
N GLN A 76 -20.52 -1.33 -0.14
CA GLN A 76 -21.09 -2.66 -0.35
C GLN A 76 -20.12 -3.58 -1.10
N ASN A 77 -20.24 -4.89 -0.86
CA ASN A 77 -19.50 -5.91 -1.58
C ASN A 77 -19.69 -5.74 -3.10
N ALA A 78 -18.59 -5.52 -3.81
CA ALA A 78 -18.59 -5.55 -5.27
C ALA A 78 -18.84 -6.98 -5.74
N TYR A 79 -20.10 -7.31 -6.05
CA TYR A 79 -20.52 -8.63 -6.58
C TYR A 79 -19.70 -9.07 -7.80
N ARG A 80 -19.10 -8.12 -8.53
CA ARG A 80 -18.11 -8.34 -9.58
C ARG A 80 -17.04 -7.27 -9.50
N LEU A 81 -15.80 -7.67 -9.27
CA LEU A 81 -14.66 -6.83 -9.62
C LEU A 81 -14.51 -6.86 -11.15
N PRO A 82 -14.37 -5.71 -11.83
CA PRO A 82 -14.05 -5.72 -13.25
C PRO A 82 -12.75 -6.51 -13.43
N SER A 83 -12.77 -7.53 -14.30
CA SER A 83 -11.58 -8.29 -14.61
C SER A 83 -10.53 -7.35 -15.22
N VAL A 84 -9.28 -7.51 -14.81
CA VAL A 84 -8.16 -6.72 -15.35
C VAL A 84 -8.12 -6.91 -16.87
N ASP A 85 -8.26 -5.80 -17.60
CA ASP A 85 -8.17 -5.82 -19.06
C ASP A 85 -6.73 -6.13 -19.47
N LYS A 86 -6.55 -7.32 -20.06
CA LYS A 86 -5.25 -7.82 -20.52
C LYS A 86 -4.66 -6.98 -21.64
N GLN A 87 -5.49 -6.29 -22.42
CA GLN A 87 -5.03 -5.40 -23.49
C GLN A 87 -4.44 -4.13 -22.89
N ILE A 88 -5.15 -3.50 -21.95
CA ILE A 88 -4.63 -2.33 -21.20
C ILE A 88 -3.34 -2.68 -20.46
N MET A 89 -3.28 -3.85 -19.81
CA MET A 89 -2.07 -4.30 -19.12
C MET A 89 -0.87 -4.50 -20.06
N LYS A 90 -1.11 -4.95 -21.31
CA LYS A 90 -0.05 -5.13 -22.32
C LYS A 90 0.47 -3.81 -22.89
N GLU A 91 -0.39 -2.81 -22.94
CA GLU A 91 -0.09 -1.45 -23.43
C GLU A 91 0.60 -0.58 -22.37
N GLY A 92 0.51 -0.97 -21.09
CA GLY A 92 1.23 -0.33 -19.99
C GLY A 92 2.76 -0.43 -20.11
N GLY A 93 3.44 0.43 -19.36
CA GLY A 93 4.90 0.48 -19.29
C GLY A 93 5.50 -0.88 -18.91
N LYS A 94 6.40 -1.39 -19.75
CA LYS A 94 7.16 -2.62 -19.48
C LYS A 94 8.55 -2.26 -18.98
N LEU A 95 9.06 -3.09 -18.08
CA LEU A 95 10.44 -2.98 -17.63
C LEU A 95 11.38 -3.15 -18.81
N ASN A 96 12.34 -2.23 -18.93
CA ASN A 96 13.42 -2.38 -19.89
C ASN A 96 14.37 -3.52 -19.45
N ARG A 97 15.28 -3.94 -20.34
CA ARG A 97 16.19 -5.06 -20.05
C ARG A 97 17.05 -4.84 -18.81
N GLU A 98 17.50 -3.61 -18.58
CA GLU A 98 18.31 -3.26 -17.40
C GLU A 98 17.50 -3.41 -16.10
N GLN A 99 16.26 -2.91 -16.07
CA GLN A 99 15.36 -3.04 -14.93
C GLN A 99 15.01 -4.50 -14.64
N GLN A 100 14.79 -5.30 -15.69
CA GLN A 100 14.56 -6.74 -15.55
C GLN A 100 15.77 -7.44 -14.93
N LEU A 101 16.98 -7.09 -15.38
CA LEU A 101 18.22 -7.66 -14.83
C LEU A 101 18.41 -7.24 -13.36
N LYS A 102 18.09 -5.99 -13.00
CA LYS A 102 18.11 -5.53 -11.60
C LYS A 102 17.12 -6.29 -10.71
N LEU A 103 15.94 -6.64 -11.20
CA LEU A 103 15.00 -7.45 -10.42
C LEU A 103 15.40 -8.92 -10.31
N ALA A 104 16.32 -9.37 -11.17
CA ALA A 104 16.84 -10.74 -11.17
C ALA A 104 18.16 -10.88 -10.40
N THR A 105 18.68 -9.80 -9.80
CA THR A 105 19.87 -9.90 -8.94
C THR A 105 19.51 -10.63 -7.64
N PRO A 106 20.45 -11.38 -7.05
CA PRO A 106 20.28 -11.93 -5.72
C PRO A 106 19.98 -10.82 -4.71
N VAL A 107 19.10 -11.11 -3.75
CA VAL A 107 18.77 -10.19 -2.66
C VAL A 107 19.98 -10.05 -1.75
N THR A 108 20.36 -8.81 -1.43
CA THR A 108 21.50 -8.56 -0.54
C THR A 108 21.08 -8.39 0.92
N LYS A 109 22.04 -8.56 1.84
CA LYS A 109 21.81 -8.36 3.27
C LYS A 109 21.37 -6.93 3.58
N GLU A 110 21.95 -5.96 2.89
CA GLU A 110 21.65 -4.54 3.04
C GLU A 110 20.23 -4.22 2.57
N GLU A 111 19.75 -4.87 1.50
CA GLU A 111 18.37 -4.72 1.03
C GLU A 111 17.36 -5.22 2.07
N VAL A 112 17.63 -6.38 2.67
CA VAL A 112 16.74 -6.93 3.71
C VAL A 112 16.78 -6.08 4.98
N GLU A 113 17.97 -5.63 5.40
CA GLU A 113 18.10 -4.75 6.56
C GLU A 113 17.36 -3.42 6.35
N SER A 114 17.54 -2.80 5.19
CA SER A 114 16.84 -1.56 4.82
C SER A 114 15.33 -1.75 4.79
N ALA A 115 14.86 -2.86 4.21
CA ALA A 115 13.43 -3.19 4.18
C ALA A 115 12.88 -3.39 5.59
N LEU A 116 13.62 -4.09 6.44
CA LEU A 116 13.23 -4.38 7.82
C LEU A 116 13.12 -3.10 8.65
N GLN A 117 14.07 -2.17 8.52
CA GLN A 117 14.03 -0.86 9.19
C GLN A 117 12.85 0.01 8.72
N GLY A 118 12.45 -0.11 7.46
CA GLY A 118 11.32 0.62 6.88
C GLY A 118 9.94 0.19 7.42
N ILE A 119 9.84 -0.94 8.11
CA ILE A 119 8.57 -1.41 8.68
C ILE A 119 8.31 -0.73 10.03
N ASN A 120 7.09 -0.22 10.23
CA ASN A 120 6.68 0.45 11.48
C ASN A 120 6.60 -0.55 12.66
N ASP A 121 7.15 -0.17 13.81
CA ASP A 121 7.19 -0.98 15.05
C ASP A 121 5.82 -1.38 15.59
N LEU A 122 4.79 -0.59 15.30
CA LEU A 122 3.40 -0.84 15.72
C LEU A 122 2.64 -1.74 14.75
N LYS A 123 3.30 -2.32 13.74
CA LYS A 123 2.66 -3.27 12.84
C LYS A 123 2.24 -4.51 13.64
N ALA A 124 1.00 -4.94 13.40
CA ALA A 124 0.45 -6.13 14.04
C ALA A 124 1.33 -7.36 13.78
N PRO A 125 1.47 -8.27 14.76
CA PRO A 125 2.25 -9.49 14.60
C PRO A 125 1.64 -10.39 13.51
N GLY A 126 2.49 -11.22 12.92
CA GLY A 126 2.05 -12.24 11.97
C GLY A 126 1.32 -13.39 12.64
N LYS A 127 1.03 -14.43 11.87
CA LYS A 127 0.47 -15.70 12.40
C LYS A 127 1.39 -16.40 13.43
N ASP A 128 2.66 -16.03 13.44
CA ASP A 128 3.69 -16.50 14.37
C ASP A 128 3.67 -15.77 15.72
N GLY A 129 2.91 -14.69 15.84
CA GLY A 129 2.82 -13.88 17.06
C GLY A 129 4.03 -12.97 17.28
N LEU A 130 5.00 -12.93 16.37
CA LEU A 130 6.20 -12.10 16.49
C LEU A 130 5.97 -10.74 15.83
N ASN A 131 6.27 -9.67 16.54
CA ASN A 131 6.20 -8.32 15.97
C ASN A 131 7.51 -7.97 15.24
N VAL A 132 7.48 -6.93 14.42
CA VAL A 132 8.67 -6.49 13.66
C VAL A 132 9.86 -6.11 14.54
N VAL A 133 9.64 -5.60 15.76
CA VAL A 133 10.71 -5.22 16.68
C VAL A 133 11.55 -6.43 17.08
N PHE A 134 10.93 -7.62 17.19
CA PHE A 134 11.68 -8.86 17.38
C PHE A 134 12.67 -9.08 16.23
N PHE A 135 12.21 -9.04 14.98
CA PHE A 135 13.05 -9.28 13.81
C PHE A 135 14.14 -8.21 13.67
N LYS A 136 13.84 -6.93 13.92
CA LYS A 136 14.84 -5.84 13.93
C LYS A 136 15.96 -6.09 14.94
N LYS A 137 15.62 -6.59 16.13
CA LYS A 137 16.59 -6.90 17.19
C LYS A 137 17.35 -8.19 16.93
N ALA A 138 16.71 -9.18 16.32
CA ALA A 138 17.31 -10.47 16.00
C ALA A 138 18.16 -10.42 14.72
N TRP A 139 17.99 -9.41 13.86
CA TRP A 139 18.67 -9.28 12.57
C TRP A 139 20.19 -9.48 12.60
N PRO A 140 20.95 -8.95 13.61
CA PRO A 140 22.39 -9.21 13.69
C PRO A 140 22.75 -10.69 13.86
N VAL A 141 21.83 -11.52 14.36
CA VAL A 141 22.04 -12.95 14.59
C VAL A 141 21.51 -13.77 13.42
N VAL A 142 20.26 -13.54 13.00
CA VAL A 142 19.62 -14.35 11.94
C VAL A 142 20.04 -13.94 10.53
N GLY A 143 20.41 -12.68 10.32
CA GLY A 143 20.80 -12.15 9.01
C GLY A 143 22.17 -12.63 8.53
N GLU A 144 22.94 -13.34 9.35
CA GLU A 144 24.18 -14.00 8.94
C GLU A 144 23.96 -15.41 8.38
N GLU A 145 22.85 -16.08 8.73
CA GLU A 145 22.58 -17.46 8.34
C GLU A 145 21.71 -17.57 7.07
N GLU A 146 20.90 -16.56 6.77
CA GLU A 146 19.81 -16.62 5.77
C GLU A 146 20.16 -16.12 4.36
N ILE A 147 21.32 -15.47 4.16
CA ILE A 147 21.69 -14.90 2.86
C ILE A 147 23.09 -15.41 2.45
N ASN A 148 23.10 -16.49 1.67
CA ASN A 148 24.29 -17.06 0.99
C ASN A 148 24.17 -16.89 -0.53
#